data_AF-A0A2B4R091-F1
#
_entry.id   AF-A0A2B4R091-F1
#
_cell.length_a   1.000
_cell.length_b   1.000
_cell.length_c   1.000
_cell.angle_alpha   90.00
_cell.angle_beta   90.00
_cell.angle_gamma   90.00
#
_symmetry.space_group_name_H-M   'P 1'
#
loop_
_entity.id
_entity.type
_entity.pdbx_description
1 polymer ?
#
loop_
_entity_poly.entity_id
_entity_poly.type
_entity_poly.pdbx_seq_one_letter_code
_entity_poly.pdbx_strand_id
1 'polypeptide(L)'
;MLAVNGTESERERTRECEGLLWWGYSYFASPTLFRKGNVVVPVDVWEGSAPTVDAVCTRDVSVSVPKKDLGKLKAKVIYDSPVQAPVQRGQALGKVRFTLGDEVLAEVPIIAAEDVEKAGALKRIGKNLEAKFITLEGGEGSGKSTQIQKIKAFLESKEIQVYLTREPGGSPQAEEIRKLLVEGETGRWDGLSEYLLLSAARRQHLIQTIWPALAKGKWVICDRFQDSSVAYQGYGHGVSLPFLDEVYRHIAGDFQPHLTLVMDIPLKEGLSRTQDRDHGAEDRYERMDLNFHERLAKGNLVMSGILISHQETLDTLNSLLKSDRIPHGLLLVGPEGIGKSKVAYRLQHALLEGEQAISSHALEHNTPTGQLLRSGVHPDALWMTRKTNEKTGKLSQGISVEEARKVTAFFQRKPALSKRRIVVVDAVDDLNMNGANALLKVLEEPPVGATLILIAHRMSKVLPTLRSRSQMISLRALSSEELKSFVKSEFGTLSPDESDALVALSAGSPGCAKMLYDQGGLEVFDQFLTVVKALNTPDFSAVLNDFVAQMTVRPKKGQENQKTPFQILRFIMEV
;
A
#
# COMPACT_ATOMS: atom_id res chain seq x y z
N MET A 1 55.31 -35.58 -26.30
CA MET A 1 56.63 -35.99 -25.80
C MET A 1 56.94 -35.07 -24.63
N LEU A 2 56.89 -35.56 -23.39
CA LEU A 2 57.27 -34.76 -22.21
C LEU A 2 58.80 -34.63 -22.26
N ALA A 3 59.34 -33.41 -22.26
CA ALA A 3 60.79 -33.21 -22.24
C ALA A 3 61.24 -32.98 -20.79
N VAL A 4 61.90 -33.97 -20.19
CA VAL A 4 62.52 -33.84 -18.87
C VAL A 4 63.93 -33.28 -19.06
N ASN A 5 64.11 -31.98 -18.82
CA ASN A 5 65.42 -31.33 -18.90
C ASN A 5 66.36 -31.82 -17.78
N GLY A 6 67.66 -31.97 -18.09
CA GLY A 6 68.69 -32.34 -17.11
C GLY A 6 69.07 -33.83 -17.06
N THR A 7 68.68 -34.62 -18.06
CA THR A 7 68.97 -36.06 -18.17
C THR A 7 70.06 -36.31 -19.21
N GLU A 8 71.00 -37.22 -18.93
CA GLU A 8 72.22 -37.38 -19.73
C GLU A 8 72.05 -38.38 -20.89
N SER A 9 70.96 -39.15 -20.89
CA SER A 9 70.69 -40.15 -21.95
C SER A 9 69.21 -40.27 -22.32
N GLU A 10 68.94 -40.82 -23.50
CA GLU A 10 67.58 -41.14 -23.97
C GLU A 10 66.89 -42.19 -23.08
N ARG A 11 67.66 -43.16 -22.57
CA ARG A 11 67.17 -44.20 -21.66
C ARG A 11 66.73 -43.62 -20.32
N GLU A 12 67.48 -42.66 -19.80
CA GLU A 12 67.16 -41.94 -18.56
C GLU A 12 65.95 -41.03 -18.74
N ARG A 13 65.84 -40.32 -19.87
CA ARG A 13 64.61 -39.59 -20.24
C ARG A 13 63.38 -40.48 -20.27
N THR A 14 63.51 -41.67 -20.85
CA THR A 14 62.39 -42.61 -20.94
C THR A 14 61.95 -43.06 -19.54
N ARG A 15 62.90 -43.41 -18.67
CA ARG A 15 62.63 -43.83 -17.29
C ARG A 15 62.01 -42.72 -16.43
N GLU A 16 62.52 -41.49 -16.55
CA GLU A 16 61.95 -40.32 -15.85
C GLU A 16 60.55 -39.97 -16.37
N CYS A 17 60.33 -40.05 -17.69
CA CYS A 17 59.00 -39.89 -18.28
C CYS A 17 58.02 -40.96 -17.76
N GLU A 18 58.43 -42.24 -17.72
CA GLU A 18 57.63 -43.33 -17.17
C GLU A 18 57.33 -43.12 -15.69
N GLY A 19 58.31 -42.68 -14.91
CA GLY A 19 58.15 -42.36 -13.48
C GLY A 19 57.13 -41.23 -13.24
N LEU A 20 57.21 -40.15 -14.01
CA LEU A 20 56.25 -39.03 -13.94
C LEU A 20 54.84 -39.44 -14.36
N LEU A 21 54.72 -40.22 -15.43
CA LEU A 21 53.42 -40.76 -15.87
C LEU A 21 52.83 -41.68 -14.80
N TRP A 22 53.63 -42.61 -14.27
CA TRP A 22 53.18 -43.54 -13.24
C TRP A 22 52.80 -42.82 -11.94
N TRP A 23 53.55 -41.78 -11.54
CA TRP A 23 53.20 -40.93 -10.42
C TRP A 23 51.86 -40.23 -10.65
N GLY A 24 51.65 -39.64 -11.83
CA GLY A 24 50.37 -39.02 -12.22
C GLY A 24 49.19 -39.98 -12.11
N TYR A 25 49.28 -41.18 -12.70
CA TYR A 25 48.23 -42.21 -12.63
C TYR A 25 48.01 -42.78 -11.22
N SER A 26 49.07 -42.87 -10.43
CA SER A 26 49.00 -43.43 -9.08
C SER A 26 48.38 -42.45 -8.08
N TYR A 27 48.66 -41.15 -8.21
CA TYR A 27 48.22 -40.12 -7.27
C TYR A 27 46.94 -39.38 -7.66
N PHE A 28 46.64 -39.24 -8.95
CA PHE A 28 45.47 -38.47 -9.42
C PHE A 28 44.37 -39.40 -9.94
N ALA A 29 43.13 -38.96 -9.77
CA ALA A 29 41.96 -39.53 -10.41
C ALA A 29 41.28 -38.45 -11.26
N SER A 30 40.72 -38.85 -12.40
CA SER A 30 39.97 -37.96 -13.29
C SER A 30 38.54 -38.51 -13.47
N PRO A 31 37.69 -38.46 -12.42
CA PRO A 31 36.31 -38.90 -12.55
C PRO A 31 35.56 -38.05 -13.58
N THR A 32 34.69 -38.67 -14.35
CA THR A 32 33.66 -37.95 -15.12
C THR A 32 32.57 -37.53 -14.16
N LEU A 33 32.48 -36.23 -13.90
CA LEU A 33 31.50 -35.63 -12.98
C LEU A 33 30.14 -35.47 -13.66
N PHE A 34 30.14 -35.04 -14.91
CA PHE A 34 28.95 -34.92 -15.74
C PHE A 34 29.26 -35.39 -17.15
N ARG A 35 28.29 -36.09 -17.76
CA ARG A 35 28.34 -36.37 -19.19
C ARG A 35 27.60 -35.29 -19.97
N LYS A 36 28.01 -35.06 -21.21
CA LYS A 36 27.31 -34.19 -22.15
C LYS A 36 25.84 -34.59 -22.24
N GLY A 37 24.94 -33.62 -22.10
CA GLY A 37 23.50 -33.85 -22.17
C GLY A 37 22.86 -34.43 -20.91
N ASN A 38 23.64 -34.78 -19.87
CA ASN A 38 23.04 -35.10 -18.58
C ASN A 38 22.41 -33.85 -17.97
N VAL A 39 21.20 -34.01 -17.42
CA VAL A 39 20.50 -32.97 -16.68
C VAL A 39 21.29 -32.65 -15.41
N VAL A 40 21.65 -31.39 -15.27
CA VAL A 40 22.32 -30.85 -14.07
C VAL A 40 21.28 -30.43 -13.06
N VAL A 41 20.32 -29.61 -13.49
CA VAL A 41 19.23 -29.08 -12.67
C VAL A 41 18.09 -28.61 -13.60
N PRO A 42 16.81 -28.76 -13.21
CA PRO A 42 15.72 -28.06 -13.86
C PRO A 42 15.74 -26.58 -13.49
N VAL A 43 15.54 -25.69 -14.46
CA VAL A 43 15.48 -24.23 -14.28
C VAL A 43 14.05 -23.75 -14.53
N ASP A 44 13.50 -22.93 -13.62
CA ASP A 44 12.12 -22.44 -13.73
C ASP A 44 11.96 -21.49 -14.94
N VAL A 45 10.87 -21.64 -15.70
CA VAL A 45 10.58 -20.82 -16.89
C VAL A 45 9.31 -19.97 -16.67
N TRP A 46 9.47 -18.65 -16.68
CA TRP A 46 8.37 -17.69 -16.61
C TRP A 46 7.70 -17.51 -17.97
N GLU A 47 6.36 -17.48 -18.02
CA GLU A 47 5.53 -17.39 -19.25
C GLU A 47 5.71 -18.53 -20.28
N GLY A 48 6.42 -19.60 -19.91
CA GLY A 48 6.69 -20.75 -20.76
C GLY A 48 5.49 -21.68 -20.97
N SER A 49 5.48 -22.37 -22.11
CA SER A 49 4.57 -23.49 -22.38
C SER A 49 4.80 -24.69 -21.46
N ALA A 50 5.97 -24.72 -20.81
CA ALA A 50 6.37 -25.63 -19.74
C ALA A 50 6.87 -24.81 -18.54
N PRO A 51 6.65 -25.26 -17.30
CA PRO A 51 7.03 -24.52 -16.08
C PRO A 51 8.53 -24.54 -15.78
N THR A 52 9.28 -25.47 -16.38
CA THR A 52 10.72 -25.64 -16.20
C THR A 52 11.35 -26.07 -17.51
N VAL A 53 12.66 -25.86 -17.64
CA VAL A 53 13.51 -26.41 -18.70
C VAL A 53 14.73 -27.07 -18.07
N ASP A 54 15.09 -28.27 -18.51
CA ASP A 54 16.28 -28.94 -18.02
C ASP A 54 17.55 -28.22 -18.49
N ALA A 55 18.44 -27.91 -17.55
CA ALA A 55 19.76 -27.38 -17.86
C ALA A 55 20.78 -28.53 -17.96
N VAL A 56 21.49 -28.60 -19.09
CA VAL A 56 22.43 -29.67 -19.41
C VAL A 56 23.83 -29.13 -19.67
N CYS A 57 24.85 -29.97 -19.40
CA CYS A 57 26.23 -29.66 -19.74
C CYS A 57 26.47 -29.74 -21.26
N THR A 58 27.23 -28.77 -21.79
CA THR A 58 27.62 -28.69 -23.21
C THR A 58 28.63 -29.76 -23.64
N ARG A 59 29.36 -30.34 -22.68
CA ARG A 59 30.41 -31.34 -22.88
C ARG A 59 30.57 -32.24 -21.66
N ASP A 60 31.31 -33.34 -21.81
CA ASP A 60 31.77 -34.13 -20.66
C ASP A 60 32.67 -33.27 -19.76
N VAL A 61 32.46 -33.41 -18.46
CA VAL A 61 33.17 -32.67 -17.43
C VAL A 61 33.92 -33.67 -16.57
N SER A 62 35.24 -33.65 -16.70
CA SER A 62 36.15 -34.37 -15.83
C SER A 62 37.15 -33.37 -15.25
N VAL A 63 37.50 -33.54 -13.99
CA VAL A 63 38.56 -32.77 -13.33
C VAL A 63 39.58 -33.74 -12.76
N SER A 64 40.87 -33.43 -12.93
CA SER A 64 41.95 -34.22 -12.35
C SER A 64 42.23 -33.72 -10.94
N VAL A 65 42.06 -34.59 -9.94
CA VAL A 65 42.31 -34.26 -8.53
C VAL A 65 43.12 -35.37 -7.85
N PRO A 66 43.91 -35.06 -6.81
CA PRO A 66 44.56 -36.08 -6.00
C PRO A 66 43.53 -37.05 -5.41
N LYS A 67 43.79 -38.36 -5.49
CA LYS A 67 42.86 -39.41 -5.02
C LYS A 67 42.41 -39.21 -3.56
N LYS A 68 43.31 -38.73 -2.70
CA LYS A 68 43.04 -38.44 -1.28
C LYS A 68 42.05 -37.29 -1.05
N ASP A 69 41.91 -36.39 -2.04
CA ASP A 69 41.09 -35.18 -1.96
C ASP A 69 39.81 -35.28 -2.78
N LEU A 70 39.57 -36.43 -3.43
CA LEU A 70 38.38 -36.70 -4.24
C LEU A 70 37.07 -36.41 -3.49
N GLY A 71 36.97 -36.79 -2.22
CA GLY A 71 35.79 -36.57 -1.39
C GLY A 71 35.58 -35.10 -0.94
N LYS A 72 36.55 -34.22 -1.20
CA LYS A 72 36.47 -32.78 -0.87
C LYS A 72 36.03 -31.92 -2.05
N LEU A 73 35.91 -32.51 -3.23
CA LEU A 73 35.46 -31.82 -4.44
C LEU A 73 34.00 -31.38 -4.27
N LYS A 74 33.73 -30.08 -4.49
CA LYS A 74 32.38 -29.52 -4.45
C LYS A 74 31.97 -29.03 -5.83
N ALA A 75 30.72 -29.28 -6.20
CA ALA A 75 30.08 -28.71 -7.38
C ALA A 75 28.96 -27.76 -6.95
N LYS A 76 28.96 -26.53 -7.47
CA LYS A 76 27.91 -25.54 -7.22
C LYS A 76 27.35 -25.06 -8.55
N VAL A 77 26.05 -25.19 -8.73
CA VAL A 77 25.35 -24.64 -9.91
C VAL A 77 25.02 -23.17 -9.64
N ILE A 78 25.32 -22.30 -10.59
CA ILE A 78 25.11 -20.85 -10.54
C ILE A 78 24.32 -20.48 -11.78
N TYR A 79 23.07 -20.07 -11.60
CA TYR A 79 22.14 -19.75 -12.68
C TYR A 79 21.14 -18.71 -12.21
N ASP A 80 20.57 -17.98 -13.17
CA ASP A 80 19.48 -17.04 -12.91
C ASP A 80 18.15 -17.79 -13.04
N SER A 81 17.25 -17.65 -12.06
CA SER A 81 15.95 -18.32 -12.03
C SER A 81 14.89 -17.39 -11.42
N PRO A 82 13.67 -17.31 -11.99
CA PRO A 82 13.24 -17.97 -13.22
C PRO A 82 13.79 -17.29 -14.50
N VAL A 83 13.91 -18.05 -15.59
CA VAL A 83 14.23 -17.52 -16.94
C VAL A 83 12.95 -17.22 -17.71
N GLN A 84 12.92 -16.16 -18.52
CA GLN A 84 11.71 -15.75 -19.25
C GLN A 84 11.59 -16.46 -20.61
N ALA A 85 10.39 -16.96 -20.94
CA ALA A 85 10.08 -17.53 -22.26
C ALA A 85 10.00 -16.45 -23.36
N PRO A 86 10.31 -16.77 -24.63
CA PRO A 86 10.70 -18.10 -25.10
C PRO A 86 12.14 -18.44 -24.72
N VAL A 87 12.37 -19.70 -24.33
CA VAL A 87 13.71 -20.26 -24.12
C VAL A 87 14.05 -21.12 -25.32
N GLN A 88 15.24 -20.94 -25.90
CA GLN A 88 15.70 -21.77 -27.02
C GLN A 88 16.64 -22.87 -26.52
N ARG A 89 16.56 -24.05 -27.11
CA ARG A 89 17.52 -25.13 -26.92
C ARG A 89 18.93 -24.61 -27.21
N GLY A 90 19.83 -24.81 -26.26
CA GLY A 90 21.19 -24.28 -26.35
C GLY A 90 21.38 -22.89 -25.75
N GLN A 91 20.32 -22.19 -25.36
CA GLN A 91 20.42 -20.92 -24.64
C GLN A 91 21.17 -21.11 -23.33
N ALA A 92 22.12 -20.22 -23.04
CA ALA A 92 22.87 -20.24 -21.79
C ALA A 92 21.94 -19.93 -20.60
N LEU A 93 21.92 -20.83 -19.62
CA LEU A 93 21.12 -20.69 -18.39
C LEU A 93 21.99 -20.39 -17.16
N GLY A 94 23.29 -20.66 -17.23
CA GLY A 94 24.21 -20.46 -16.12
C GLY A 94 25.48 -21.28 -16.29
N LYS A 95 26.09 -21.67 -15.16
CA LYS A 95 27.29 -22.51 -15.12
C LYS A 95 27.36 -23.40 -13.88
N VAL A 96 28.06 -24.51 -14.00
CA VAL A 96 28.50 -25.32 -12.85
C VAL A 96 29.95 -24.98 -12.54
N ARG A 97 30.22 -24.65 -11.27
CA ARG A 97 31.56 -24.38 -10.74
C ARG A 97 32.02 -25.56 -9.88
N PHE A 98 33.21 -26.08 -10.18
CA PHE A 98 33.87 -27.14 -9.40
C PHE A 98 35.01 -26.55 -8.59
N THR A 99 35.02 -26.80 -7.28
CA THR A 99 36.02 -26.25 -6.35
C THR A 99 36.64 -27.34 -5.48
N LEU A 100 37.92 -27.18 -5.17
CA LEU A 100 38.62 -27.96 -4.15
C LEU A 100 39.22 -27.00 -3.11
N GLY A 101 38.62 -26.96 -1.92
CA GLY A 101 38.87 -25.86 -1.00
C GLY A 101 38.37 -24.54 -1.60
N ASP A 102 39.24 -23.54 -1.65
CA ASP A 102 38.95 -22.22 -2.24
C ASP A 102 39.36 -22.11 -3.72
N GLU A 103 40.03 -23.13 -4.27
CA GLU A 103 40.50 -23.14 -5.65
C GLU A 103 39.39 -23.59 -6.62
N VAL A 104 39.19 -22.84 -7.70
CA VAL A 104 38.25 -23.19 -8.78
C VAL A 104 38.97 -24.05 -9.81
N LEU A 105 38.60 -25.32 -9.88
CA LEU A 105 39.22 -26.30 -10.80
C LEU A 105 38.63 -26.24 -12.21
N ALA A 106 37.32 -25.96 -12.32
CA ALA A 106 36.64 -25.83 -13.60
C ALA A 106 35.34 -25.04 -13.47
N GLU A 107 34.98 -24.30 -14.52
CA GLU A 107 33.63 -23.78 -14.74
C GLU A 107 33.12 -24.25 -16.09
N VAL A 108 31.88 -24.75 -16.13
CA VAL A 108 31.27 -25.27 -17.36
C VAL A 108 29.89 -24.64 -17.54
N PRO A 109 29.60 -24.04 -18.72
CA PRO A 109 28.29 -23.47 -18.97
C PRO A 109 27.23 -24.56 -19.07
N ILE A 110 26.04 -24.27 -18.54
CA ILE A 110 24.83 -25.07 -18.71
C ILE A 110 23.88 -24.36 -19.65
N ILE A 111 23.23 -25.16 -20.50
CA ILE A 111 22.34 -24.69 -21.55
C ILE A 111 20.99 -25.36 -21.44
N ALA A 112 19.94 -24.73 -21.99
CA ALA A 112 18.62 -25.34 -22.10
C ALA A 112 18.67 -26.61 -22.97
N ALA A 113 18.12 -27.71 -22.47
CA ALA A 113 18.07 -28.98 -23.18
C ALA A 113 17.09 -28.97 -24.37
N GLU A 114 16.06 -28.13 -24.29
CA GLU A 114 14.94 -28.07 -25.21
C GLU A 114 14.38 -26.64 -25.34
N ASP A 115 13.56 -26.43 -26.36
CA ASP A 115 12.84 -25.17 -26.56
C ASP A 115 11.64 -25.09 -25.61
N VAL A 116 11.42 -23.93 -24.99
CA VAL A 116 10.19 -23.61 -24.25
C VAL A 116 9.58 -22.36 -24.87
N GLU A 117 8.54 -22.57 -25.66
CA GLU A 117 7.78 -21.50 -26.30
C GLU A 117 6.99 -20.67 -25.29
N LYS A 118 6.56 -19.47 -25.68
CA LYS A 118 5.57 -18.72 -24.87
C LYS A 118 4.24 -19.46 -24.85
N ALA A 119 3.62 -19.59 -23.67
CA ALA A 119 2.31 -20.23 -23.55
C ALA A 119 1.23 -19.46 -24.34
N GLY A 120 0.49 -20.17 -25.22
CA GLY A 120 -0.60 -19.59 -26.01
C GLY A 120 -1.82 -19.16 -25.17
N ALA A 121 -2.56 -18.15 -25.65
CA ALA A 121 -3.69 -17.51 -24.95
C ALA A 121 -4.79 -18.47 -24.46
N LEU A 122 -5.02 -19.60 -25.15
CA LEU A 122 -6.01 -20.60 -24.76
C LEU A 122 -5.50 -21.60 -23.71
N LYS A 123 -4.18 -21.88 -23.66
CA LYS A 123 -3.56 -22.65 -22.56
C LYS A 123 -3.47 -21.83 -21.27
N ARG A 124 -3.60 -20.49 -21.34
CA ARG A 124 -3.68 -19.56 -20.18
C ARG A 124 -5.00 -19.67 -19.40
N ILE A 125 -6.07 -20.22 -19.97
CA ILE A 125 -7.41 -20.21 -19.34
C ILE A 125 -7.73 -21.54 -18.64
N GLY A 126 -7.11 -22.66 -19.05
CA GLY A 126 -7.61 -23.99 -18.71
C GLY A 126 -6.95 -24.73 -17.53
N LYS A 127 -5.82 -24.27 -16.96
CA LYS A 127 -5.16 -25.05 -15.89
C LYS A 127 -4.20 -24.34 -14.93
N ASN A 128 -4.32 -23.02 -14.75
CA ASN A 128 -3.66 -22.30 -13.66
C ASN A 128 -4.43 -21.00 -13.42
N LEU A 129 -5.14 -20.90 -12.30
CA LEU A 129 -5.41 -19.60 -11.70
C LEU A 129 -4.03 -18.98 -11.43
N GLU A 130 -3.59 -18.02 -12.24
CA GLU A 130 -2.32 -17.32 -12.08
C GLU A 130 -2.03 -17.10 -10.59
N ALA A 131 -0.86 -17.56 -10.12
CA ALA A 131 -0.47 -17.39 -8.73
C ALA A 131 -0.57 -15.91 -8.34
N LYS A 132 -1.46 -15.58 -7.40
CA LYS A 132 -1.67 -14.21 -6.97
C LYS A 132 -0.85 -13.90 -5.74
N PHE A 133 -0.26 -12.71 -5.73
CA PHE A 133 0.31 -12.10 -4.55
C PHE A 133 -0.72 -11.16 -3.93
N ILE A 134 -1.18 -11.50 -2.73
CA ILE A 134 -2.20 -10.76 -1.99
C ILE A 134 -1.56 -10.21 -0.72
N THR A 135 -1.76 -8.93 -0.43
CA THR A 135 -1.31 -8.31 0.81
C THR A 135 -2.51 -7.92 1.66
N LEU A 136 -2.36 -8.03 2.98
CA LEU A 136 -3.33 -7.47 3.93
C LEU A 136 -2.67 -6.35 4.70
N GLU A 137 -3.34 -5.21 4.68
CA GLU A 137 -2.89 -3.98 5.32
C GLU A 137 -3.91 -3.54 6.37
N GLY A 138 -3.48 -2.67 7.29
CA GLY A 138 -4.37 -2.10 8.30
C GLY A 138 -3.74 -1.95 9.68
N GLY A 139 -4.42 -1.20 10.54
CA GLY A 139 -4.01 -0.92 11.91
C GLY A 139 -3.90 -2.17 12.78
N GLU A 140 -3.31 -2.01 13.96
CA GLU A 140 -3.22 -3.10 14.92
C GLU A 140 -4.61 -3.50 15.44
N GLY A 141 -4.84 -4.79 15.67
CA GLY A 141 -6.16 -5.31 16.07
C GLY A 141 -7.28 -5.21 15.02
N SER A 142 -6.96 -4.88 13.76
CA SER A 142 -7.94 -4.85 12.65
C SER A 142 -8.44 -6.23 12.20
N GLY A 143 -7.86 -7.30 12.74
CA GLY A 143 -8.25 -8.67 12.43
C GLY A 143 -7.55 -9.26 11.20
N LYS A 144 -6.47 -8.63 10.71
CA LYS A 144 -5.66 -9.13 9.56
C LYS A 144 -5.36 -10.61 9.68
N SER A 145 -4.74 -11.04 10.79
CA SER A 145 -4.34 -12.43 10.97
C SER A 145 -5.54 -13.39 10.94
N THR A 146 -6.69 -12.99 11.49
CA THR A 146 -7.94 -13.76 11.40
C THR A 146 -8.43 -13.88 9.96
N GLN A 147 -8.43 -12.77 9.21
CA GLN A 147 -8.87 -12.76 7.81
C GLN A 147 -7.90 -13.53 6.91
N ILE A 148 -6.59 -13.45 7.14
CA ILE A 148 -5.58 -14.26 6.43
C ILE A 148 -5.92 -15.74 6.53
N GLN A 149 -6.24 -16.23 7.73
CA GLN A 149 -6.60 -17.65 7.92
C GLN A 149 -7.90 -18.02 7.20
N LYS A 150 -8.91 -17.14 7.23
CA LYS A 150 -10.18 -17.36 6.51
C LYS A 150 -9.98 -17.39 4.99
N ILE A 151 -9.19 -16.45 4.45
CA ILE A 151 -8.87 -16.39 3.02
C ILE A 151 -8.07 -17.62 2.62
N LYS A 152 -7.07 -18.03 3.41
CA LYS A 152 -6.32 -19.27 3.17
C LYS A 152 -7.24 -20.48 3.11
N ALA A 153 -8.09 -20.67 4.12
CA ALA A 153 -9.02 -21.80 4.17
C ALA A 153 -9.97 -21.80 2.98
N PHE A 154 -10.47 -20.63 2.58
CA PHE A 154 -11.31 -20.48 1.39
C PHE A 154 -10.56 -20.88 0.10
N LEU A 155 -9.35 -20.39 -0.12
CA LEU A 155 -8.55 -20.71 -1.31
C LEU A 155 -8.15 -22.20 -1.34
N GLU A 156 -7.76 -22.77 -0.20
CA GLU A 156 -7.46 -24.20 -0.08
C GLU A 156 -8.69 -25.07 -0.35
N SER A 157 -9.90 -24.61 0.02
CA SER A 157 -11.16 -25.30 -0.34
C SER A 157 -11.45 -25.28 -1.85
N LYS A 158 -10.74 -24.43 -2.61
CA LYS A 158 -10.76 -24.35 -4.07
C LYS A 158 -9.55 -25.03 -4.71
N GLU A 159 -8.82 -25.86 -3.95
CA GLU A 159 -7.61 -26.57 -4.39
C GLU A 159 -6.46 -25.64 -4.81
N ILE A 160 -6.47 -24.39 -4.35
CA ILE A 160 -5.40 -23.41 -4.59
C ILE A 160 -4.35 -23.54 -3.48
N GLN A 161 -3.09 -23.76 -3.86
CA GLN A 161 -2.00 -23.78 -2.90
C GLN A 161 -1.69 -22.37 -2.41
N VAL A 162 -1.68 -22.19 -1.08
CA VAL A 162 -1.42 -20.89 -0.44
C VAL A 162 -0.11 -20.93 0.36
N TYR A 163 0.70 -19.88 0.25
CA TYR A 163 1.86 -19.61 1.08
C TYR A 163 1.60 -18.35 1.92
N LEU A 164 1.67 -18.47 3.24
CA LEU A 164 1.52 -17.34 4.15
C LEU A 164 2.88 -16.77 4.54
N THR A 165 2.98 -15.44 4.58
CA THR A 165 4.17 -14.73 5.05
C THR A 165 3.82 -13.37 5.66
N ARG A 166 4.81 -12.61 6.15
CA ARG A 166 4.63 -11.29 6.77
C ARG A 166 5.82 -10.36 6.59
N GLU A 167 5.59 -9.06 6.73
CA GLU A 167 6.65 -8.04 6.85
C GLU A 167 6.53 -7.16 8.10
N PRO A 168 7.66 -6.68 8.67
CA PRO A 168 9.03 -7.12 8.38
C PRO A 168 9.27 -8.58 8.81
N GLY A 169 9.98 -9.35 8.00
CA GLY A 169 10.24 -10.77 8.24
C GLY A 169 10.10 -11.62 6.96
N GLY A 170 9.80 -12.91 7.14
CA GLY A 170 9.42 -13.81 6.04
C GLY A 170 10.59 -14.50 5.32
N SER A 171 11.83 -14.24 5.72
CA SER A 171 13.03 -15.02 5.37
C SER A 171 14.03 -14.99 6.53
N PRO A 172 14.97 -15.95 6.66
CA PRO A 172 15.91 -15.99 7.79
C PRO A 172 16.65 -14.66 8.01
N GLN A 173 17.15 -14.04 6.94
CA GLN A 173 17.85 -12.75 6.98
C GLN A 173 16.89 -11.59 7.28
N ALA A 174 15.65 -11.64 6.78
CA ALA A 174 14.65 -10.62 7.11
C ALA A 174 14.19 -10.69 8.58
N GLU A 175 14.18 -11.88 9.20
CA GLU A 175 13.88 -12.03 10.63
C GLU A 175 15.00 -11.46 11.52
N GLU A 176 16.26 -11.52 11.10
CA GLU A 176 17.36 -10.82 11.80
C GLU A 176 17.16 -9.30 11.80
N ILE A 177 16.77 -8.74 10.66
CA ILE A 177 16.46 -7.30 10.54
C ILE A 177 15.18 -6.94 11.30
N ARG A 178 14.17 -7.83 11.31
CA ARG A 178 12.92 -7.64 12.06
C ARG A 178 13.21 -7.32 13.52
N LYS A 179 14.08 -8.10 14.18
CA LYS A 179 14.44 -7.88 15.60
C LYS A 179 14.95 -6.46 15.85
N LEU A 180 15.75 -5.92 14.93
CA LEU A 180 16.25 -4.54 15.01
C LEU A 180 15.14 -3.50 14.88
N LEU A 181 14.08 -3.81 14.12
CA LEU A 181 12.97 -2.91 13.80
C LEU A 181 11.83 -2.93 14.82
N VAL A 182 11.57 -4.06 15.48
CA VAL A 182 10.42 -4.19 16.38
C VAL A 182 10.79 -4.07 17.86
N GLU A 183 12.06 -4.28 18.21
CA GLU A 183 12.55 -4.21 19.59
C GLU A 183 13.25 -2.87 19.92
N GLY A 184 13.19 -2.47 21.19
CA GLY A 184 13.90 -1.31 21.73
C GLY A 184 13.03 -0.07 21.94
N GLU A 185 13.66 1.11 22.06
CA GLU A 185 12.96 2.38 22.30
C GLU A 185 12.36 2.97 21.01
N THR A 186 11.26 3.71 21.12
CA THR A 186 10.54 4.33 19.98
C THR A 186 11.44 5.22 19.11
N GLY A 187 12.39 5.94 19.73
CA GLY A 187 13.35 6.81 19.05
C GLY A 187 14.64 6.14 18.57
N ARG A 188 14.73 4.80 18.61
CA ARG A 188 15.96 4.06 18.23
C ARG A 188 16.44 4.34 16.81
N TRP A 189 15.51 4.55 15.88
CA TRP A 189 15.79 4.82 14.47
C TRP A 189 15.02 6.05 14.03
N ASP A 190 15.64 6.91 13.23
CA ASP A 190 14.90 7.90 12.45
C ASP A 190 14.12 7.20 11.31
N GLY A 191 13.13 7.89 10.75
CA GLY A 191 12.25 7.29 9.73
C GLY A 191 12.98 6.82 8.47
N LEU A 192 14.05 7.51 8.06
CA LEU A 192 14.83 7.13 6.87
C LEU A 192 15.60 5.83 7.13
N SER A 193 16.30 5.77 8.27
CA SER A 193 17.05 4.58 8.71
C SER A 193 16.12 3.37 8.86
N GLU A 194 14.95 3.57 9.46
CA GLU A 194 13.93 2.53 9.61
C GLU A 194 13.42 2.02 8.27
N TYR A 195 13.16 2.92 7.32
CA TYR A 195 12.72 2.52 6.00
C TYR A 195 13.80 1.75 5.20
N LEU A 196 15.08 2.14 5.32
CA LEU A 196 16.18 1.43 4.67
C LEU A 196 16.33 0.01 5.20
N LEU A 197 16.17 -0.18 6.52
CA LEU A 197 16.15 -1.51 7.14
C LEU A 197 14.93 -2.33 6.66
N LEU A 198 13.74 -1.74 6.62
CA LEU A 198 12.54 -2.38 6.06
C LEU A 198 12.75 -2.79 4.59
N SER A 199 13.39 -1.95 3.79
CA SER A 199 13.71 -2.19 2.38
C SER A 199 14.70 -3.33 2.21
N ALA A 200 15.72 -3.41 3.07
CA ALA A 200 16.67 -4.52 3.08
C ALA A 200 16.00 -5.85 3.45
N ALA A 201 15.13 -5.85 4.47
CA ALA A 201 14.35 -7.01 4.86
C ALA A 201 13.42 -7.47 3.73
N ARG A 202 12.72 -6.54 3.10
CA ARG A 202 11.82 -6.80 1.96
C ARG A 202 12.55 -7.41 0.77
N ARG A 203 13.74 -6.90 0.41
CA ARG A 203 14.52 -7.48 -0.68
C ARG A 203 14.84 -8.96 -0.42
N GLN A 204 15.26 -9.30 0.79
CA GLN A 204 15.53 -10.69 1.17
C GLN A 204 14.26 -11.55 1.14
N HIS A 205 13.15 -11.01 1.65
CA HIS A 205 11.86 -11.66 1.61
C HIS A 205 11.36 -11.94 0.18
N LEU A 206 11.52 -10.99 -0.74
CA LEU A 206 11.17 -11.14 -2.14
C LEU A 206 11.96 -12.26 -2.83
N ILE A 207 13.30 -12.24 -2.70
CA ILE A 207 14.16 -13.18 -3.42
C ILE A 207 14.14 -14.59 -2.83
N GLN A 208 13.97 -14.72 -1.50
CA GLN A 208 14.02 -16.03 -0.83
C GLN A 208 12.65 -16.71 -0.74
N THR A 209 11.56 -15.92 -0.73
CA THR A 209 10.25 -16.43 -0.33
C THR A 209 9.15 -16.10 -1.33
N ILE A 210 8.88 -14.82 -1.59
CA ILE A 210 7.69 -14.41 -2.38
C ILE A 210 7.82 -14.85 -3.84
N TRP A 211 8.89 -14.44 -4.54
CA TRP A 211 9.06 -14.79 -5.96
C TRP A 211 9.19 -16.31 -6.18
N PRO A 212 9.97 -17.07 -5.38
CA PRO A 212 10.01 -18.52 -5.50
C PRO A 212 8.66 -19.21 -5.25
N ALA A 213 7.82 -18.69 -4.34
CA ALA A 213 6.50 -19.25 -4.09
C ALA A 213 5.53 -19.00 -5.26
N LEU A 214 5.51 -17.79 -5.81
CA LEU A 214 4.71 -17.43 -6.97
C LEU A 214 5.13 -18.22 -8.22
N ALA A 215 6.44 -18.37 -8.46
CA ALA A 215 6.98 -19.17 -9.57
C ALA A 215 6.52 -20.64 -9.51
N LYS A 216 6.34 -21.18 -8.29
CA LYS A 216 5.82 -22.53 -8.05
C LYS A 216 4.29 -22.64 -8.15
N GLY A 217 3.60 -21.58 -8.60
CA GLY A 217 2.15 -21.57 -8.74
C GLY A 217 1.38 -21.36 -7.43
N LYS A 218 2.06 -21.03 -6.32
CA LYS A 218 1.39 -20.81 -5.03
C LYS A 218 0.90 -19.38 -4.91
N TRP A 219 -0.35 -19.21 -4.48
CA TRP A 219 -0.84 -17.91 -4.09
C TRP A 219 -0.15 -17.48 -2.80
N VAL A 220 0.45 -16.30 -2.79
CA VAL A 220 1.16 -15.78 -1.62
C VAL A 220 0.25 -14.77 -0.93
N ILE A 221 -0.01 -14.95 0.36
CA ILE A 221 -0.72 -13.99 1.20
C ILE A 221 0.28 -13.42 2.22
N CYS A 222 0.49 -12.11 2.20
CA CYS A 222 1.44 -11.43 3.06
C CYS A 222 0.74 -10.47 4.03
N ASP A 223 0.99 -10.63 5.34
CA ASP A 223 0.59 -9.67 6.37
C ASP A 223 1.57 -8.48 6.30
N ARG A 224 1.08 -7.34 5.79
CA ARG A 224 1.83 -6.11 5.48
C ARG A 224 2.85 -6.23 4.35
N PHE A 225 3.07 -5.13 3.63
CA PHE A 225 4.05 -4.99 2.57
C PHE A 225 4.47 -3.51 2.38
N GLN A 226 4.72 -3.06 1.15
CA GLN A 226 5.15 -1.69 0.84
C GLN A 226 4.14 -0.62 1.25
N ASP A 227 2.84 -0.92 1.20
CA ASP A 227 1.78 0.01 1.62
C ASP A 227 1.92 0.37 3.12
N SER A 228 2.28 -0.61 3.97
CA SER A 228 2.67 -0.33 5.36
C SER A 228 3.87 0.61 5.46
N SER A 229 4.89 0.50 4.59
CA SER A 229 6.03 1.41 4.62
C SER A 229 5.66 2.85 4.24
N VAL A 230 4.77 3.00 3.26
CA VAL A 230 4.20 4.29 2.88
C VAL A 230 3.40 4.89 4.04
N ALA A 231 2.60 4.06 4.71
CA ALA A 231 1.77 4.47 5.83
C ALA A 231 2.62 4.91 7.06
N TYR A 232 3.52 4.06 7.53
CA TYR A 232 4.27 4.30 8.78
C TYR A 232 5.47 5.22 8.58
N GLN A 233 6.35 4.95 7.61
CA GLN A 233 7.57 5.75 7.43
C GLN A 233 7.27 7.01 6.61
N GLY A 234 6.40 6.90 5.61
CA GLY A 234 5.97 8.04 4.82
C GLY A 234 5.14 9.04 5.61
N TYR A 235 3.89 8.69 5.92
CA TYR A 235 3.01 9.60 6.66
C TYR A 235 3.34 9.71 8.15
N GLY A 236 3.63 8.57 8.78
CA GLY A 236 3.93 8.54 10.20
C GLY A 236 5.23 9.28 10.54
N HIS A 237 6.34 8.99 9.87
CA HIS A 237 7.65 9.60 10.12
C HIS A 237 8.02 10.78 9.22
N GLY A 238 7.23 11.08 8.19
CA GLY A 238 7.52 12.19 7.27
C GLY A 238 8.66 11.91 6.30
N VAL A 239 9.00 10.64 6.06
CA VAL A 239 9.99 10.27 5.03
C VAL A 239 9.39 10.56 3.65
N SER A 240 10.22 11.10 2.75
CA SER A 240 9.82 11.42 1.38
C SER A 240 9.25 10.19 0.66
N LEU A 241 7.96 10.23 0.26
CA LEU A 241 7.36 9.16 -0.56
C LEU A 241 8.09 8.93 -1.89
N PRO A 242 8.58 9.96 -2.62
CA PRO A 242 9.43 9.75 -3.79
C PRO A 242 10.67 8.91 -3.49
N PHE A 243 11.31 9.13 -2.33
CA PHE A 243 12.44 8.32 -1.90
C PHE A 243 12.03 6.89 -1.58
N LEU A 244 10.89 6.71 -0.88
CA LEU A 244 10.30 5.39 -0.62
C LEU A 244 10.03 4.64 -1.92
N ASP A 245 9.44 5.29 -2.93
CA ASP A 245 9.16 4.69 -4.23
C ASP A 245 10.44 4.38 -5.02
N GLU A 246 11.42 5.28 -5.01
CA GLU A 246 12.70 5.09 -5.68
C GLU A 246 13.44 3.88 -5.11
N VAL A 247 13.58 3.78 -3.79
CA VAL A 247 14.19 2.62 -3.14
C VAL A 247 13.40 1.35 -3.45
N TYR A 248 12.06 1.41 -3.40
CA TYR A 248 11.21 0.27 -3.74
C TYR A 248 11.47 -0.25 -5.16
N ARG A 249 11.50 0.65 -6.16
CA ARG A 249 11.82 0.29 -7.56
C ARG A 249 13.19 -0.35 -7.69
N HIS A 250 14.19 0.10 -6.93
CA HIS A 250 15.51 -0.53 -6.94
C HIS A 250 15.52 -1.94 -6.34
N ILE A 251 14.67 -2.24 -5.35
CA ILE A 251 14.65 -3.55 -4.68
C ILE A 251 13.64 -4.53 -5.28
N ALA A 252 12.57 -4.06 -5.91
CA ALA A 252 11.44 -4.88 -6.38
C ALA A 252 11.12 -4.68 -7.87
N GLY A 253 11.66 -3.65 -8.53
CA GLY A 253 11.30 -3.29 -9.90
C GLY A 253 9.83 -2.89 -9.99
N ASP A 254 9.14 -3.39 -11.02
CA ASP A 254 7.70 -3.15 -11.25
C ASP A 254 6.80 -4.15 -10.50
N PHE A 255 7.37 -5.04 -9.68
CA PHE A 255 6.60 -6.03 -8.94
C PHE A 255 5.64 -5.35 -7.97
N GLN A 256 4.36 -5.72 -7.99
CA GLN A 256 3.33 -5.21 -7.09
C GLN A 256 2.41 -6.35 -6.63
N PRO A 257 1.74 -6.22 -5.46
CA PRO A 257 0.62 -7.07 -5.12
C PRO A 257 -0.44 -7.06 -6.22
N HIS A 258 -1.01 -8.22 -6.50
CA HIS A 258 -2.16 -8.35 -7.40
C HIS A 258 -3.45 -7.85 -6.73
N LEU A 259 -3.50 -7.88 -5.39
CA LEU A 259 -4.59 -7.38 -4.57
C LEU A 259 -4.06 -6.98 -3.19
N THR A 260 -4.35 -5.75 -2.77
CA THR A 260 -4.14 -5.29 -1.39
C THR A 260 -5.51 -5.16 -0.71
N LEU A 261 -5.72 -5.89 0.38
CA LEU A 261 -6.92 -5.77 1.22
C LEU A 261 -6.61 -4.93 2.44
N VAL A 262 -7.19 -3.73 2.51
CA VAL A 262 -7.01 -2.82 3.64
C VAL A 262 -8.13 -3.05 4.66
N MET A 263 -7.75 -3.53 5.84
CA MET A 263 -8.63 -3.68 6.99
C MET A 263 -8.78 -2.32 7.69
N ASP A 264 -9.74 -1.54 7.23
CA ASP A 264 -10.08 -0.24 7.83
C ASP A 264 -10.99 -0.43 9.03
N ILE A 265 -10.47 -0.14 10.22
CA ILE A 265 -11.25 -0.05 11.45
C ILE A 265 -10.79 1.17 12.25
N PRO A 266 -11.65 1.75 13.09
CA PRO A 266 -11.24 2.80 14.01
C PRO A 266 -10.04 2.34 14.87
N LEU A 267 -8.96 3.13 14.88
CA LEU A 267 -7.71 2.81 15.59
C LEU A 267 -7.94 2.34 17.03
N LYS A 268 -8.86 3.00 17.73
CA LYS A 268 -9.17 2.75 19.14
C LYS A 268 -9.82 1.38 19.35
N GLU A 269 -10.68 0.96 18.43
CA GLU A 269 -11.25 -0.38 18.44
C GLU A 269 -10.19 -1.43 18.16
N GLY A 270 -9.27 -1.14 17.23
CA GLY A 270 -8.11 -1.97 16.96
C GLY A 270 -7.24 -2.18 18.19
N LEU A 271 -6.81 -1.10 18.83
CA LEU A 271 -6.02 -1.15 20.06
C LEU A 271 -6.77 -1.85 21.21
N SER A 272 -8.08 -1.66 21.35
CA SER A 272 -8.87 -2.34 22.40
C SER A 272 -8.93 -3.86 22.21
N ARG A 273 -8.78 -4.36 20.98
CA ARG A 273 -8.75 -5.80 20.66
C ARG A 273 -7.40 -6.44 20.96
N THR A 274 -6.37 -5.64 21.21
CA THR A 274 -5.01 -6.10 21.50
C THR A 274 -4.56 -5.83 22.93
N GLN A 275 -5.35 -5.10 23.73
CA GLN A 275 -5.08 -4.77 25.15
C GLN A 275 -4.84 -5.98 26.08
N ASP A 276 -5.36 -7.16 25.74
CA ASP A 276 -5.19 -8.39 26.53
C ASP A 276 -4.06 -9.32 26.03
N ARG A 277 -3.30 -8.89 25.02
CA ARG A 277 -2.15 -9.67 24.50
C ARG A 277 -0.87 -9.15 25.13
N ASP A 278 -0.08 -10.06 25.69
CA ASP A 278 1.27 -9.75 26.16
C ASP A 278 2.16 -9.52 24.93
N HIS A 279 2.36 -8.26 24.54
CA HIS A 279 3.08 -7.88 23.32
C HIS A 279 4.61 -8.02 23.43
N GLY A 280 5.13 -8.46 24.59
CA GLY A 280 6.57 -8.66 24.79
C GLY A 280 7.39 -7.42 24.42
N ALA A 281 8.59 -7.62 23.87
CA ALA A 281 9.49 -6.54 23.45
C ALA A 281 9.20 -5.96 22.04
N GLU A 282 8.15 -6.44 21.33
CA GLU A 282 7.85 -6.09 19.92
C GLU A 282 6.78 -4.99 19.75
N ASP A 283 6.66 -4.07 20.72
CA ASP A 283 5.59 -3.05 20.79
C ASP A 283 6.07 -1.64 20.36
N ARG A 284 7.25 -1.52 19.72
CA ARG A 284 7.87 -0.21 19.42
C ARG A 284 6.96 0.73 18.63
N TYR A 285 6.20 0.22 17.65
CA TYR A 285 5.26 1.02 16.86
C TYR A 285 3.98 1.38 17.60
N GLU A 286 3.62 0.61 18.63
CA GLU A 286 2.42 0.81 19.46
C GLU A 286 2.66 1.89 20.53
N ARG A 287 3.92 2.09 20.91
CA ARG A 287 4.35 3.14 21.85
C ARG A 287 4.54 4.52 21.19
N MET A 288 4.26 4.67 19.90
CA MET A 288 4.38 5.94 19.16
C MET A 288 3.29 6.95 19.57
N ASP A 289 3.55 8.24 19.34
CA ASP A 289 2.66 9.32 19.81
C ASP A 289 1.34 9.44 19.02
N LEU A 290 0.37 10.16 19.58
CA LEU A 290 -0.95 10.37 18.95
C LEU A 290 -0.84 11.11 17.60
N ASN A 291 0.17 11.97 17.42
CA ASN A 291 0.37 12.72 16.18
C ASN A 291 0.78 11.81 15.01
N PHE A 292 1.57 10.77 15.28
CA PHE A 292 1.92 9.71 14.33
C PHE A 292 0.67 8.98 13.82
N HIS A 293 -0.21 8.60 14.74
CA HIS A 293 -1.44 7.87 14.40
C HIS A 293 -2.50 8.74 13.69
N GLU A 294 -2.58 10.03 14.01
CA GLU A 294 -3.47 10.97 13.30
C GLU A 294 -3.03 11.22 11.84
N ARG A 295 -1.71 11.28 11.59
CA ARG A 295 -1.17 11.39 10.21
C ARG A 295 -1.50 10.13 9.39
N LEU A 296 -1.39 8.97 10.01
CA LEU A 296 -1.71 7.67 9.41
C LEU A 296 -3.20 7.56 8.98
N ALA A 297 -4.12 7.99 9.85
CA ALA A 297 -5.56 7.91 9.59
C ALA A 297 -6.04 8.87 8.49
N LYS A 298 -5.45 10.08 8.41
CA LYS A 298 -5.82 11.08 7.39
C LYS A 298 -5.47 10.66 5.96
N GLY A 299 -4.37 9.92 5.77
CA GLY A 299 -3.97 9.41 4.45
C GLY A 299 -4.93 8.37 3.86
N ASN A 300 -5.56 7.54 4.70
CA ASN A 300 -6.43 6.46 4.24
C ASN A 300 -7.86 6.94 3.86
N LEU A 301 -8.43 7.88 4.62
CA LEU A 301 -9.85 8.31 4.47
C LEU A 301 -10.15 9.19 3.25
N VAL A 302 -9.17 9.93 2.73
CA VAL A 302 -9.36 10.79 1.54
C VAL A 302 -9.35 9.97 0.23
N MET A 303 -8.80 8.75 0.29
CA MET A 303 -8.31 8.03 -0.89
C MET A 303 -9.23 6.94 -1.43
N SER A 304 -10.06 6.31 -0.60
CA SER A 304 -10.94 5.21 -1.01
C SER A 304 -12.39 5.69 -1.17
N GLY A 305 -12.85 5.88 -2.41
CA GLY A 305 -14.28 5.94 -2.68
C GLY A 305 -14.65 6.50 -4.06
N ILE A 306 -15.70 5.92 -4.64
CA ILE A 306 -16.34 6.39 -5.86
C ILE A 306 -16.97 7.76 -5.59
N LEU A 307 -16.81 8.72 -6.51
CA LEU A 307 -17.51 10.00 -6.42
C LEU A 307 -18.87 9.82 -7.07
N ILE A 308 -19.85 9.40 -6.28
CA ILE A 308 -21.20 9.16 -6.77
C ILE A 308 -21.98 10.48 -6.72
N SER A 309 -22.68 10.75 -7.83
CA SER A 309 -23.76 11.73 -8.02
C SER A 309 -23.47 13.20 -7.70
N HIS A 310 -22.60 13.81 -8.48
CA HIS A 310 -22.53 15.27 -8.64
C HIS A 310 -22.39 15.66 -10.12
N GLN A 311 -23.10 14.98 -11.02
CA GLN A 311 -22.82 15.06 -12.46
C GLN A 311 -22.88 16.49 -13.00
N GLU A 312 -23.91 17.27 -12.65
CA GLU A 312 -24.02 18.68 -13.07
C GLU A 312 -22.84 19.55 -12.57
N THR A 313 -22.38 19.30 -11.34
CA THR A 313 -21.22 19.99 -10.76
C THR A 313 -19.92 19.57 -11.45
N LEU A 314 -19.76 18.27 -11.73
CA LEU A 314 -18.64 17.75 -12.49
C LEU A 314 -18.62 18.29 -13.91
N ASP A 315 -19.76 18.38 -14.58
CA ASP A 315 -19.87 18.93 -15.93
C ASP A 315 -19.46 20.40 -15.96
N THR A 316 -19.89 21.17 -14.95
CA THR A 316 -19.47 22.55 -14.76
C THR A 316 -17.95 22.66 -14.58
N LEU A 317 -17.37 21.84 -13.69
CA LEU A 317 -15.92 21.82 -13.44
C LEU A 317 -15.13 21.35 -14.66
N ASN A 318 -15.62 20.35 -15.39
CA ASN A 318 -15.03 19.82 -16.61
C ASN A 318 -15.06 20.86 -17.74
N SER A 319 -16.11 21.68 -17.82
CA SER A 319 -16.15 22.80 -18.75
C SER A 319 -15.08 23.86 -18.45
N LEU A 320 -14.85 24.15 -17.16
CA LEU A 320 -13.75 25.04 -16.73
C LEU A 320 -12.38 24.46 -17.08
N LEU A 321 -12.16 23.15 -16.85
CA LEU A 321 -10.92 22.45 -17.19
C LEU A 321 -10.65 22.45 -18.70
N LYS A 322 -11.65 22.10 -19.53
CA LYS A 322 -11.53 22.09 -21.00
C LYS A 322 -11.18 23.45 -21.59
N SER A 323 -11.73 24.52 -21.01
CA SER A 323 -11.49 25.88 -21.49
C SER A 323 -10.18 26.51 -20.98
N ASP A 324 -9.48 25.84 -20.06
CA ASP A 324 -8.31 26.35 -19.29
C ASP A 324 -8.57 27.72 -18.60
N ARG A 325 -9.85 28.06 -18.38
CA ARG A 325 -10.30 29.30 -17.72
C ARG A 325 -10.65 29.02 -16.26
N ILE A 326 -9.67 28.52 -15.52
CA ILE A 326 -9.84 28.19 -14.11
C ILE A 326 -9.80 29.49 -13.27
N PRO A 327 -10.85 29.80 -12.50
CA PRO A 327 -10.84 30.91 -11.56
C PRO A 327 -9.73 30.74 -10.52
N HIS A 328 -9.12 31.85 -10.11
CA HIS A 328 -8.11 31.85 -9.05
C HIS A 328 -8.72 31.54 -7.67
N GLY A 329 -10.02 31.73 -7.48
CA GLY A 329 -10.78 31.39 -6.27
C GLY A 329 -12.03 30.59 -6.60
N LEU A 330 -12.10 29.36 -6.11
CA LEU A 330 -13.25 28.47 -6.20
C LEU A 330 -13.78 28.21 -4.80
N LEU A 331 -15.10 28.30 -4.62
CA LEU A 331 -15.76 28.04 -3.34
C LEU A 331 -16.77 26.91 -3.50
N LEU A 332 -16.42 25.72 -3.02
CA LEU A 332 -17.29 24.55 -2.96
C LEU A 332 -18.21 24.64 -1.74
N VAL A 333 -19.51 24.68 -1.98
CA VAL A 333 -20.52 24.92 -0.94
C VAL A 333 -21.52 23.77 -0.89
N GLY A 334 -21.99 23.41 0.29
CA GLY A 334 -23.03 22.39 0.46
C GLY A 334 -22.99 21.74 1.84
N PRO A 335 -23.95 20.85 2.17
CA PRO A 335 -24.02 20.18 3.48
C PRO A 335 -22.76 19.38 3.82
N GLU A 336 -22.46 19.24 5.11
CA GLU A 336 -21.36 18.38 5.58
C GLU A 336 -21.57 16.91 5.17
N GLY A 337 -20.49 16.21 4.83
CA GLY A 337 -20.55 14.83 4.35
C GLY A 337 -20.98 14.63 2.89
N ILE A 338 -21.32 15.69 2.15
CA ILE A 338 -21.81 15.56 0.75
C ILE A 338 -20.73 15.20 -0.29
N GLY A 339 -19.45 15.10 0.12
CA GLY A 339 -18.34 14.75 -0.78
C GLY A 339 -17.51 15.94 -1.31
N LYS A 340 -17.68 17.16 -0.78
CA LYS A 340 -16.91 18.35 -1.18
C LYS A 340 -15.39 18.12 -1.17
N SER A 341 -14.84 17.53 -0.11
CA SER A 341 -13.40 17.26 -0.01
C SER A 341 -12.93 16.29 -1.08
N LYS A 342 -13.75 15.30 -1.45
CA LYS A 342 -13.45 14.40 -2.58
C LYS A 342 -13.45 15.16 -3.91
N VAL A 343 -14.42 16.04 -4.16
CA VAL A 343 -14.44 16.90 -5.36
C VAL A 343 -13.21 17.82 -5.41
N ALA A 344 -12.88 18.48 -4.30
CA ALA A 344 -11.72 19.36 -4.20
C ALA A 344 -10.40 18.62 -4.47
N TYR A 345 -10.25 17.41 -3.91
CA TYR A 345 -9.08 16.57 -4.14
C TYR A 345 -8.93 16.18 -5.61
N ARG A 346 -10.01 15.70 -6.25
CA ARG A 346 -9.96 15.31 -7.65
C ARG A 346 -9.77 16.50 -8.58
N LEU A 347 -10.34 17.66 -8.26
CA LEU A 347 -10.09 18.90 -9.00
C LEU A 347 -8.63 19.36 -8.85
N GLN A 348 -8.07 19.31 -7.64
CA GLN A 348 -6.66 19.62 -7.39
C GLN A 348 -5.74 18.68 -8.18
N HIS A 349 -6.03 17.38 -8.20
CA HIS A 349 -5.30 16.40 -9.00
C HIS A 349 -5.38 16.69 -10.49
N ALA A 350 -6.59 16.86 -11.05
CA ALA A 350 -6.78 17.17 -12.46
C ALA A 350 -6.04 18.44 -12.90
N LEU A 351 -6.07 19.50 -12.07
CA LEU A 351 -5.39 20.77 -12.36
C LEU A 351 -3.86 20.66 -12.33
N LEU A 352 -3.30 19.78 -11.49
CA LEU A 352 -1.85 19.57 -11.39
C LEU A 352 -1.32 18.73 -12.55
N GLU A 353 -2.05 17.68 -12.94
CA GLU A 353 -1.76 16.84 -14.11
C GLU A 353 -2.08 17.53 -15.45
N GLY A 354 -2.90 18.59 -15.42
CA GLY A 354 -3.37 19.26 -16.64
C GLY A 354 -4.44 18.47 -17.39
N GLU A 355 -5.22 17.67 -16.66
CA GLU A 355 -6.36 16.92 -17.19
C GLU A 355 -7.50 17.84 -17.62
N GLN A 356 -8.25 17.41 -18.64
CA GLN A 356 -9.40 18.15 -19.15
C GLN A 356 -10.73 17.76 -18.47
N ALA A 357 -10.71 16.79 -17.57
CA ALA A 357 -11.89 16.33 -16.85
C ALA A 357 -11.51 15.72 -15.50
N ILE A 358 -12.38 15.89 -14.52
CA ILE A 358 -12.33 15.20 -13.23
C ILE A 358 -12.80 13.77 -13.45
N SER A 359 -11.97 12.78 -13.07
CA SER A 359 -12.38 11.39 -13.06
C SER A 359 -13.60 11.17 -12.13
N SER A 360 -14.62 10.47 -12.62
CA SER A 360 -15.78 10.01 -11.83
C SER A 360 -15.48 8.70 -11.09
N HIS A 361 -14.55 7.89 -11.59
CA HIS A 361 -14.11 6.64 -10.99
C HIS A 361 -13.09 6.85 -9.88
N ALA A 362 -12.73 5.80 -9.13
CA ALA A 362 -11.57 5.89 -8.25
C ALA A 362 -10.37 6.35 -9.08
N LEU A 363 -9.65 7.37 -8.61
CA LEU A 363 -8.46 7.85 -9.32
C LEU A 363 -7.49 6.67 -9.43
N GLU A 364 -7.03 6.35 -10.64
CA GLU A 364 -5.99 5.33 -10.81
C GLU A 364 -4.76 5.81 -10.05
N HIS A 365 -4.45 5.10 -8.96
CA HIS A 365 -3.50 5.57 -7.96
C HIS A 365 -2.03 5.51 -8.43
N ASN A 366 -1.76 5.21 -9.70
CA ASN A 366 -0.42 5.02 -10.24
C ASN A 366 0.20 6.26 -10.89
N THR A 367 -0.47 7.43 -10.88
CA THR A 367 0.14 8.67 -11.38
C THR A 367 1.12 9.28 -10.35
N PRO A 368 2.27 9.82 -10.77
CA PRO A 368 3.22 10.50 -9.87
C PRO A 368 2.58 11.66 -9.08
N THR A 369 1.71 12.47 -9.71
CA THR A 369 0.99 13.53 -9.00
C THR A 369 0.02 12.96 -7.98
N GLY A 370 -0.69 11.89 -8.32
CA GLY A 370 -1.60 11.19 -7.39
C GLY A 370 -0.86 10.66 -6.16
N GLN A 371 0.35 10.12 -6.32
CA GLN A 371 1.23 9.67 -5.23
C GLN A 371 1.71 10.83 -4.36
N LEU A 372 2.13 11.95 -4.97
CA LEU A 372 2.58 13.14 -4.26
C LEU A 372 1.45 13.87 -3.53
N LEU A 373 0.26 13.97 -4.12
CA LEU A 373 -0.91 14.55 -3.45
C LEU A 373 -1.34 13.72 -2.25
N ARG A 374 -1.37 12.40 -2.43
CA ARG A 374 -1.58 11.44 -1.35
C ARG A 374 -0.70 11.77 -0.16
N SER A 375 0.61 11.86 -0.39
CA SER A 375 1.61 12.11 0.64
C SER A 375 1.51 13.46 1.36
N GLY A 376 0.73 14.40 0.81
CA GLY A 376 0.72 15.79 1.27
C GLY A 376 2.02 16.56 1.00
N VAL A 377 2.94 16.04 0.15
CA VAL A 377 4.24 16.67 -0.15
C VAL A 377 4.37 17.21 -1.57
N HIS A 378 3.30 17.20 -2.36
CA HIS A 378 3.33 17.77 -3.71
C HIS A 378 3.82 19.24 -3.66
N PRO A 379 4.89 19.62 -4.36
CA PRO A 379 5.49 20.96 -4.22
C PRO A 379 4.54 22.08 -4.64
N ASP A 380 3.61 21.79 -5.56
CA ASP A 380 2.59 22.73 -6.04
C ASP A 380 1.19 22.49 -5.46
N ALA A 381 1.05 21.62 -4.47
CA ALA A 381 -0.22 21.43 -3.76
C ALA A 381 -0.08 21.68 -2.26
N LEU A 382 -1.07 22.33 -1.66
CA LEU A 382 -1.17 22.49 -0.22
C LEU A 382 -2.60 22.22 0.22
N TRP A 383 -2.77 21.42 1.26
CA TRP A 383 -4.09 21.15 1.84
C TRP A 383 -4.12 21.62 3.30
N MET A 384 -4.91 22.65 3.58
CA MET A 384 -5.03 23.27 4.90
C MET A 384 -6.29 22.76 5.61
N THR A 385 -6.12 22.18 6.80
CA THR A 385 -7.22 21.75 7.67
C THR A 385 -7.07 22.28 9.10
N ARG A 386 -8.10 22.14 9.93
CA ARG A 386 -7.98 22.34 11.38
C ARG A 386 -6.97 21.37 11.97
N LYS A 387 -6.05 21.90 12.79
CA LYS A 387 -5.07 21.11 13.54
C LYS A 387 -5.62 20.64 14.88
N THR A 388 -5.14 19.50 15.35
CA THR A 388 -5.33 19.04 16.73
C THR A 388 -4.39 19.82 17.65
N ASN A 389 -4.86 20.24 18.82
CA ASN A 389 -4.02 20.88 19.81
C ASN A 389 -3.18 19.81 20.52
N GLU A 390 -1.86 19.89 20.36
CA GLU A 390 -0.89 18.93 20.89
C GLU A 390 -0.96 18.75 22.42
N LYS A 391 -1.43 19.76 23.16
CA LYS A 391 -1.54 19.71 24.63
C LYS A 391 -2.83 19.05 25.13
N THR A 392 -3.90 19.10 24.35
CA THR A 392 -5.23 18.67 24.79
C THR A 392 -5.80 17.52 23.98
N GLY A 393 -5.18 17.15 22.86
CA GLY A 393 -5.69 16.12 21.93
C GLY A 393 -7.00 16.52 21.25
N LYS A 394 -7.51 17.74 21.48
CA LYS A 394 -8.76 18.24 20.91
C LYS A 394 -8.50 19.05 19.65
N LEU A 395 -9.40 18.94 18.68
CA LEU A 395 -9.39 19.80 17.49
C LEU A 395 -9.39 21.28 17.92
N SER A 396 -8.51 22.06 17.28
CA SER A 396 -8.49 23.51 17.45
C SER A 396 -9.85 24.11 17.07
N GLN A 397 -10.25 25.15 17.80
CA GLN A 397 -11.51 25.87 17.57
C GLN A 397 -11.58 26.51 16.17
N GLY A 398 -10.45 26.63 15.46
CA GLY A 398 -10.37 27.13 14.11
C GLY A 398 -8.96 27.06 13.53
N ILE A 399 -8.83 27.38 12.25
CA ILE A 399 -7.56 27.49 11.54
C ILE A 399 -6.83 28.75 12.02
N SER A 400 -5.57 28.61 12.45
CA SER A 400 -4.78 29.71 13.01
C SER A 400 -4.31 30.69 11.92
N VAL A 401 -3.95 31.91 12.36
CA VAL A 401 -3.40 32.95 11.46
C VAL A 401 -2.06 32.51 10.85
N GLU A 402 -1.27 31.73 11.60
CA GLU A 402 0.01 31.20 11.13
C GLU A 402 -0.17 30.22 9.97
N GLU A 403 -1.19 29.36 10.01
CA GLU A 403 -1.52 28.48 8.88
C GLU A 403 -1.95 29.27 7.65
N ALA A 404 -2.76 30.32 7.84
CA ALA A 404 -3.18 31.18 6.74
C ALA A 404 -2.00 31.95 6.10
N ARG A 405 -0.97 32.33 6.89
CA ARG A 405 0.26 32.94 6.35
C ARG A 405 1.08 31.98 5.49
N LYS A 406 1.02 30.67 5.74
CA LYS A 406 1.69 29.66 4.90
C LYS A 406 1.12 29.66 3.48
N VAL A 407 -0.17 29.93 3.31
CA VAL A 407 -0.81 30.04 1.99
C VAL A 407 -0.17 31.16 1.18
N THR A 408 0.02 32.34 1.79
CA THR A 408 0.68 33.47 1.11
C THR A 408 2.13 33.13 0.75
N ALA A 409 2.90 32.57 1.68
CA ALA A 409 4.29 32.18 1.44
C ALA A 409 4.41 31.07 0.38
N PHE A 410 3.42 30.17 0.33
CA PHE A 410 3.32 29.13 -0.67
C PHE A 410 3.16 29.74 -2.06
N PHE A 411 2.22 30.66 -2.29
CA PHE A 411 2.03 31.25 -3.62
C PHE A 411 3.16 32.20 -4.09
N GLN A 412 4.07 32.62 -3.23
CA GLN A 412 5.21 33.47 -3.62
C GLN A 412 6.26 32.74 -4.46
N ARG A 413 6.31 31.41 -4.44
CA ARG A 413 7.27 30.64 -5.27
C ARG A 413 6.59 30.14 -6.54
N LYS A 414 7.37 30.08 -7.62
CA LYS A 414 6.92 29.56 -8.92
C LYS A 414 6.51 28.07 -8.82
N PRO A 415 5.57 27.61 -9.65
CA PRO A 415 5.27 26.19 -9.77
C PRO A 415 6.53 25.37 -10.12
N ALA A 416 6.66 24.17 -9.54
CA ALA A 416 7.82 23.30 -9.71
C ALA A 416 7.60 22.16 -10.71
N LEU A 417 6.43 21.52 -10.66
CA LEU A 417 6.05 20.35 -11.46
C LEU A 417 4.81 20.61 -12.33
N SER A 418 3.93 21.53 -11.92
CA SER A 418 2.67 21.82 -12.61
C SER A 418 2.64 23.23 -13.21
N LYS A 419 1.57 23.58 -13.94
CA LYS A 419 1.34 24.95 -14.44
C LYS A 419 0.89 25.93 -13.37
N ARG A 420 0.37 25.43 -12.24
CA ARG A 420 -0.32 26.19 -11.21
C ARG A 420 -0.03 25.63 -9.82
N ARG A 421 0.11 26.52 -8.84
CA ARG A 421 0.11 26.13 -7.43
C ARG A 421 -1.30 26.18 -6.91
N ILE A 422 -1.69 25.17 -6.14
CA ILE A 422 -3.08 24.96 -5.75
C ILE A 422 -3.16 24.74 -4.25
N VAL A 423 -3.97 25.56 -3.59
CA VAL A 423 -4.23 25.46 -2.16
C VAL A 423 -5.69 25.08 -1.94
N VAL A 424 -5.92 24.00 -1.21
CA VAL A 424 -7.25 23.60 -0.73
C VAL A 424 -7.39 24.00 0.74
N VAL A 425 -8.52 24.60 1.11
CA VAL A 425 -8.85 24.98 2.49
C VAL A 425 -10.11 24.24 2.94
N ASP A 426 -9.94 23.28 3.86
CA ASP A 426 -10.99 22.38 4.36
C ASP A 426 -11.16 22.49 5.90
N ALA A 427 -12.11 23.25 6.42
CA ALA A 427 -13.10 24.11 5.74
C ALA A 427 -12.87 25.59 6.09
N VAL A 428 -13.32 26.50 5.22
CA VAL A 428 -13.21 27.96 5.46
C VAL A 428 -14.11 28.47 6.57
N ASP A 429 -15.19 27.74 6.88
CA ASP A 429 -16.00 27.93 8.10
C ASP A 429 -15.13 27.90 9.37
N ASP A 430 -13.99 27.23 9.22
CA ASP A 430 -12.89 27.01 10.15
C ASP A 430 -12.11 28.24 10.58
N LEU A 431 -12.15 29.27 9.73
CA LEU A 431 -11.23 30.38 9.83
C LEU A 431 -11.71 31.39 10.88
N ASN A 432 -10.78 31.83 11.72
CA ASN A 432 -10.98 33.08 12.44
C ASN A 432 -10.88 34.28 11.46
N MET A 433 -11.35 35.45 11.87
CA MET A 433 -11.35 36.66 11.04
C MET A 433 -9.98 36.99 10.45
N ASN A 434 -8.91 36.80 11.22
CA ASN A 434 -7.56 37.09 10.79
C ASN A 434 -7.06 36.12 9.70
N GLY A 435 -7.38 34.82 9.82
CA GLY A 435 -7.08 33.81 8.81
C GLY A 435 -7.86 34.04 7.52
N ALA A 436 -9.13 34.41 7.63
CA ALA A 436 -9.95 34.77 6.47
C ALA A 436 -9.42 36.02 5.74
N ASN A 437 -8.97 37.04 6.48
CA ASN A 437 -8.36 38.24 5.90
C ASN A 437 -7.01 37.95 5.21
N ALA A 438 -6.24 36.98 5.69
CA ALA A 438 -5.00 36.56 5.02
C ALA A 438 -5.28 35.91 3.65
N LEU A 439 -6.37 35.15 3.54
CA LEU A 439 -6.81 34.58 2.24
C LEU A 439 -7.37 35.65 1.30
N LEU A 440 -8.05 36.68 1.83
CA LEU A 440 -8.57 37.80 1.01
C LEU A 440 -7.49 38.47 0.19
N LYS A 441 -6.30 38.68 0.77
CA LYS A 441 -5.19 39.31 0.05
C LYS A 441 -4.78 38.51 -1.19
N VAL A 442 -4.84 37.18 -1.13
CA VAL A 442 -4.52 36.31 -2.27
C VAL A 442 -5.65 36.29 -3.30
N LEU A 443 -6.91 36.41 -2.87
CA LEU A 443 -8.06 36.47 -3.78
C LEU A 443 -8.18 37.83 -4.49
N GLU A 444 -7.75 38.92 -3.85
CA GLU A 444 -7.76 40.27 -4.45
C GLU A 444 -6.65 40.46 -5.48
N GLU A 445 -5.45 40.00 -5.16
CA GLU A 445 -4.27 40.12 -6.01
C GLU A 445 -3.64 38.74 -6.19
N PRO A 446 -4.26 37.84 -6.99
CA PRO A 446 -3.80 36.47 -7.14
C PRO A 446 -2.43 36.43 -7.84
N PRO A 447 -1.42 35.78 -7.23
CA PRO A 447 -0.15 35.53 -7.91
C PRO A 447 -0.34 34.72 -9.19
N VAL A 448 0.57 34.89 -10.15
CA VAL A 448 0.51 34.17 -11.44
C VAL A 448 0.53 32.66 -11.20
N GLY A 449 -0.48 31.96 -11.68
CA GLY A 449 -0.63 30.51 -11.51
C GLY A 449 -1.14 30.09 -10.12
N ALA A 450 -1.68 30.99 -9.30
CA ALA A 450 -2.31 30.65 -8.03
C ALA A 450 -3.77 30.20 -8.22
N THR A 451 -4.15 29.12 -7.54
CA THR A 451 -5.54 28.66 -7.44
C THR A 451 -5.88 28.28 -6.01
N LEU A 452 -6.94 28.90 -5.47
CA LEU A 452 -7.51 28.61 -4.15
C LEU A 452 -8.82 27.85 -4.33
N ILE A 453 -8.92 26.69 -3.68
CA ILE A 453 -10.14 25.90 -3.58
C ILE A 453 -10.59 25.93 -2.12
N LEU A 454 -11.73 26.55 -1.87
CA LEU A 454 -12.29 26.77 -0.55
C LEU A 454 -13.47 25.82 -0.34
N ILE A 455 -13.52 25.13 0.79
CA ILE A 455 -14.64 24.24 1.15
C ILE A 455 -15.44 24.88 2.28
N ALA A 456 -16.75 25.02 2.08
CA ALA A 456 -17.67 25.52 3.11
C ALA A 456 -18.83 24.54 3.35
N HIS A 457 -19.07 24.21 4.62
CA HIS A 457 -20.22 23.41 5.05
C HIS A 457 -21.43 24.29 5.36
N ARG A 458 -21.18 25.52 5.83
CA ARG A 458 -22.21 26.49 6.23
C ARG A 458 -21.95 27.85 5.62
N MET A 459 -22.73 28.19 4.61
CA MET A 459 -22.60 29.47 3.91
C MET A 459 -22.78 30.71 4.78
N SER A 460 -23.57 30.61 5.85
CA SER A 460 -23.76 31.69 6.82
C SER A 460 -22.49 32.08 7.57
N LYS A 461 -21.51 31.17 7.67
CA LYS A 461 -20.23 31.41 8.35
C LYS A 461 -19.13 31.94 7.44
N VAL A 462 -19.31 31.89 6.12
CA VAL A 462 -18.32 32.39 5.16
C VAL A 462 -18.39 33.91 5.09
N LEU A 463 -17.26 34.60 5.22
CA LEU A 463 -17.23 36.06 5.10
C LEU A 463 -17.76 36.53 3.73
N PRO A 464 -18.61 37.57 3.67
CA PRO A 464 -19.11 38.11 2.39
C PRO A 464 -18.00 38.50 1.42
N THR A 465 -16.87 38.97 1.94
CA THR A 465 -15.69 39.35 1.17
C THR A 465 -15.07 38.16 0.43
N LEU A 466 -14.95 36.99 1.08
CA LEU A 466 -14.47 35.75 0.44
C LEU A 466 -15.45 35.27 -0.63
N ARG A 467 -16.75 35.37 -0.35
CA ARG A 467 -17.83 34.98 -1.29
C ARG A 467 -17.80 35.80 -2.57
N SER A 468 -17.68 37.12 -2.45
CA SER A 468 -17.69 38.03 -3.60
C SER A 468 -16.51 37.83 -4.58
N ARG A 469 -15.41 37.23 -4.11
CA ARG A 469 -14.16 37.06 -4.86
C ARG A 469 -13.88 35.60 -5.25
N SER A 470 -14.84 34.71 -5.03
CA SER A 470 -14.72 33.29 -5.38
C SER A 470 -15.88 32.88 -6.28
N GLN A 471 -15.59 32.09 -7.31
CA GLN A 471 -16.66 31.44 -8.07
C GLN A 471 -17.27 30.32 -7.23
N MET A 472 -18.56 30.43 -6.96
CA MET A 472 -19.29 29.46 -6.16
C MET A 472 -19.69 28.24 -6.99
N ILE A 473 -19.46 27.06 -6.43
CA ILE A 473 -19.87 25.77 -6.99
C ILE A 473 -20.64 25.03 -5.90
N SER A 474 -21.92 24.78 -6.14
CA SER A 474 -22.83 24.20 -5.15
C SER A 474 -22.98 22.70 -5.35
N LEU A 475 -22.70 21.94 -4.29
CA LEU A 475 -22.98 20.51 -4.21
C LEU A 475 -24.29 20.33 -3.44
N ARG A 476 -25.33 19.87 -4.14
CA ARG A 476 -26.64 19.61 -3.56
C ARG A 476 -26.65 18.31 -2.73
N ALA A 477 -27.61 18.20 -1.83
CA ALA A 477 -27.95 16.91 -1.24
C ALA A 477 -28.35 15.91 -2.34
N LEU A 478 -27.98 14.66 -2.16
CA LEU A 478 -28.32 13.59 -3.10
C LEU A 478 -29.81 13.27 -3.03
N SER A 479 -30.39 12.87 -4.16
CA SER A 479 -31.73 12.30 -4.17
C SER A 479 -31.73 10.95 -3.44
N SER A 480 -32.91 10.51 -3.00
CA SER A 480 -33.04 9.20 -2.36
C SER A 480 -32.58 8.07 -3.29
N GLU A 481 -32.75 8.20 -4.61
CA GLU A 481 -32.30 7.21 -5.60
C GLU A 481 -30.77 7.19 -5.70
N GLU A 482 -30.14 8.37 -5.78
CA GLU A 482 -28.68 8.51 -5.81
C GLU A 482 -28.04 7.96 -4.53
N LEU A 483 -28.65 8.26 -3.38
CA LEU A 483 -28.16 7.78 -2.09
C LEU A 483 -28.40 6.28 -1.89
N LYS A 484 -29.53 5.73 -2.36
CA LYS A 484 -29.76 4.27 -2.38
C LYS A 484 -28.70 3.55 -3.21
N SER A 485 -28.35 4.10 -4.37
CA SER A 485 -27.27 3.56 -5.20
C SER A 485 -25.93 3.59 -4.46
N PHE A 486 -25.62 4.69 -3.76
CA PHE A 486 -24.42 4.81 -2.93
C PHE A 486 -24.40 3.75 -1.82
N VAL A 487 -25.47 3.66 -1.02
CA VAL A 487 -25.60 2.71 0.10
C VAL A 487 -25.40 1.28 -0.37
N LYS A 488 -26.03 0.89 -1.48
CA LYS A 488 -25.89 -0.44 -2.07
C LYS A 488 -24.45 -0.72 -2.52
N SER A 489 -23.77 0.27 -3.10
CA SER A 489 -22.40 0.11 -3.58
C SER A 489 -21.36 0.08 -2.45
N GLU A 490 -21.58 0.85 -1.39
CA GLU A 490 -20.60 1.08 -0.32
C GLU A 490 -20.71 0.03 0.79
N PHE A 491 -21.94 -0.34 1.19
CA PHE A 491 -22.19 -1.19 2.36
C PHE A 491 -22.63 -2.62 1.99
N GLY A 492 -22.86 -2.91 0.71
CA GLY A 492 -23.23 -4.25 0.23
C GLY A 492 -24.63 -4.70 0.65
N THR A 493 -24.76 -5.93 1.17
CA THR A 493 -26.04 -6.57 1.53
C THR A 493 -26.59 -6.05 2.86
N LEU A 494 -27.21 -4.88 2.83
CA LEU A 494 -28.20 -4.45 3.81
C LEU A 494 -29.57 -5.03 3.45
N SER A 495 -30.44 -5.25 4.44
CA SER A 495 -31.85 -5.51 4.16
C SER A 495 -32.52 -4.29 3.51
N PRO A 496 -33.61 -4.46 2.76
CA PRO A 496 -34.34 -3.33 2.16
C PRO A 496 -34.73 -2.27 3.20
N ASP A 497 -35.16 -2.70 4.38
CA ASP A 497 -35.60 -1.81 5.46
C ASP A 497 -34.42 -1.02 6.06
N GLU A 498 -33.27 -1.66 6.30
CA GLU A 498 -32.07 -0.99 6.78
C GLU A 498 -31.53 0.01 5.75
N SER A 499 -31.55 -0.34 4.47
CA SER A 499 -31.14 0.55 3.40
C SER A 499 -32.05 1.78 3.32
N ASP A 500 -33.37 1.58 3.40
CA ASP A 500 -34.34 2.68 3.34
C ASP A 500 -34.27 3.57 4.58
N ALA A 501 -34.10 2.99 5.77
CA ALA A 501 -33.85 3.73 7.00
C ALA A 501 -32.58 4.55 6.91
N LEU A 502 -31.46 3.95 6.46
CA LEU A 502 -30.19 4.65 6.35
C LEU A 502 -30.28 5.82 5.35
N VAL A 503 -30.95 5.64 4.22
CA VAL A 503 -31.18 6.69 3.23
C VAL A 503 -32.01 7.84 3.81
N ALA A 504 -33.10 7.52 4.52
CA ALA A 504 -33.95 8.53 5.15
C ALA A 504 -33.20 9.33 6.21
N LEU A 505 -32.48 8.66 7.12
CA LEU A 505 -31.73 9.27 8.23
C LEU A 505 -30.54 10.11 7.78
N SER A 506 -30.09 9.91 6.54
CA SER A 506 -28.89 10.58 6.02
C SER A 506 -29.16 11.91 5.34
N ALA A 507 -30.42 12.28 5.11
CA ALA A 507 -30.85 13.48 4.39
C ALA A 507 -30.02 13.80 3.13
N GLY A 508 -29.79 12.78 2.30
CA GLY A 508 -29.04 12.92 1.05
C GLY A 508 -27.52 13.09 1.20
N SER A 509 -26.94 12.90 2.39
CA SER A 509 -25.48 13.00 2.62
C SER A 509 -24.81 11.62 2.72
N PRO A 510 -23.94 11.24 1.77
CA PRO A 510 -23.17 9.98 1.82
C PRO A 510 -22.29 9.84 3.06
N GLY A 511 -21.63 10.93 3.47
CA GLY A 511 -20.79 10.93 4.67
C GLY A 511 -21.62 10.74 5.94
N CYS A 512 -22.86 11.23 5.95
CA CYS A 512 -23.81 10.96 7.03
C CYS A 512 -24.21 9.48 7.05
N ALA A 513 -24.57 8.90 5.89
CA ALA A 513 -24.89 7.48 5.76
C ALA A 513 -23.74 6.60 6.27
N LYS A 514 -22.50 6.93 5.89
CA LYS A 514 -21.31 6.24 6.38
C LYS A 514 -21.12 6.40 7.89
N MET A 515 -21.28 7.60 8.44
CA MET A 515 -21.18 7.84 9.88
C MET A 515 -22.24 7.03 10.65
N LEU A 516 -23.49 7.02 10.20
CA LEU A 516 -24.57 6.27 10.82
C LEU A 516 -24.32 4.77 10.73
N TYR A 517 -23.86 4.26 9.59
CA TYR A 517 -23.52 2.84 9.44
C TYR A 517 -22.34 2.44 10.34
N ASP A 518 -21.22 3.17 10.28
CA ASP A 518 -19.99 2.83 11.01
C ASP A 518 -20.13 2.99 12.54
N GLN A 519 -21.05 3.84 13.02
CA GLN A 519 -21.21 4.15 14.45
C GLN A 519 -22.47 3.53 15.08
N GLY A 520 -23.09 2.55 14.42
CA GLY A 520 -24.26 1.85 14.96
C GLY A 520 -25.53 2.70 15.06
N GLY A 521 -25.72 3.62 14.10
CA GLY A 521 -26.84 4.54 14.07
C GLY A 521 -28.18 3.87 13.76
N LEU A 522 -28.18 2.75 13.05
CA LEU A 522 -29.39 1.97 12.80
C LEU A 522 -29.91 1.31 14.09
N GLU A 523 -29.00 0.79 14.92
CA GLU A 523 -29.32 0.22 16.23
C GLU A 523 -29.86 1.29 17.19
N VAL A 524 -29.23 2.47 17.21
CA VAL A 524 -29.71 3.63 17.98
C VAL A 524 -31.11 4.05 17.52
N PHE A 525 -31.37 4.03 16.22
CA PHE A 525 -32.68 4.36 15.66
C PHE A 525 -33.74 3.31 16.00
N ASP A 526 -33.41 2.02 15.91
CA ASP A 526 -34.33 0.93 16.26
C ASP A 526 -34.71 0.93 17.76
N GLN A 527 -33.74 1.20 18.63
CA GLN A 527 -33.97 1.42 20.05
C GLN A 527 -34.92 2.61 20.30
N PHE A 528 -34.73 3.70 19.56
CA PHE A 528 -35.62 4.87 19.66
C PHE A 528 -37.04 4.53 19.16
N LEU A 529 -37.17 3.83 18.03
CA LEU A 529 -38.48 3.37 17.54
C LEU A 529 -39.18 2.43 18.54
N THR A 530 -38.42 1.62 19.28
CA THR A 530 -38.96 0.77 20.34
C THR A 530 -39.60 1.61 21.46
N VAL A 531 -38.95 2.70 21.87
CA VAL A 531 -39.53 3.67 22.84
C VAL A 531 -40.80 4.32 22.28
N VAL A 532 -40.78 4.76 21.01
CA VAL A 532 -41.93 5.39 20.37
C VAL A 532 -43.12 4.43 20.29
N LYS A 533 -42.89 3.16 19.93
CA LYS A 533 -43.93 2.11 19.91
C LYS A 533 -44.49 1.83 21.30
N ALA A 534 -43.67 1.97 22.34
CA ALA A 534 -44.06 1.73 23.74
C ALA A 534 -44.83 2.89 24.39
N LEU A 535 -44.95 4.07 23.75
CA LEU A 535 -45.57 5.28 24.35
C LEU A 535 -46.96 5.06 24.96
N ASN A 536 -47.74 4.16 24.38
CA ASN A 536 -49.11 3.85 24.82
C ASN A 536 -49.23 2.48 25.50
N THR A 537 -48.12 1.90 25.95
CA THR A 537 -48.08 0.58 26.58
C THR A 537 -47.86 0.69 28.10
N PRO A 538 -48.33 -0.28 28.91
CA PRO A 538 -48.06 -0.31 30.35
C PRO A 538 -46.57 -0.38 30.69
N ASP A 539 -45.74 -0.91 29.78
CA ASP A 539 -44.31 -1.13 29.97
C ASP A 539 -43.45 0.09 29.57
N PHE A 540 -44.06 1.22 29.16
CA PHE A 540 -43.35 2.41 28.69
C PHE A 540 -42.23 2.86 29.63
N SER A 541 -42.50 2.90 30.94
CA SER A 541 -41.53 3.33 31.95
C SER A 541 -40.30 2.43 32.01
N ALA A 542 -40.47 1.12 31.83
CA ALA A 542 -39.35 0.18 31.81
C ALA A 542 -38.52 0.35 30.54
N VAL A 543 -39.18 0.42 29.38
CA VAL A 543 -38.54 0.61 28.06
C VAL A 543 -37.78 1.95 28.00
N LEU A 544 -38.36 3.02 28.54
CA LEU A 544 -37.72 4.33 28.59
C LEU A 544 -36.47 4.34 29.48
N ASN A 545 -36.51 3.66 30.64
CA ASN A 545 -35.38 3.58 31.55
C ASN A 545 -34.20 2.81 30.93
N ASP A 546 -34.47 1.70 30.27
CA ASP A 546 -33.45 0.91 29.56
C ASP A 546 -32.82 1.72 28.41
N PHE A 547 -33.65 2.45 27.65
CA PHE A 547 -33.19 3.35 26.60
C PHE A 547 -32.29 4.47 27.13
N VAL A 548 -32.69 5.14 28.21
CA VAL A 548 -31.88 6.21 28.84
C VAL A 548 -30.55 5.66 29.37
N ALA A 549 -30.54 4.45 29.93
CA ALA A 549 -29.30 3.80 30.39
C ALA A 549 -28.33 3.55 29.22
N GLN A 550 -28.84 3.15 28.05
CA GLN A 550 -28.03 2.94 26.85
C GLN A 550 -27.53 4.25 26.23
N MET A 551 -28.32 5.34 26.30
CA MET A 551 -27.96 6.65 25.75
C MET A 551 -26.95 7.43 26.61
N THR A 552 -26.87 7.11 27.91
CA THR A 552 -25.97 7.80 28.86
C THR A 552 -24.58 7.19 28.96
N VAL A 553 -24.28 6.15 28.17
CA VAL A 553 -22.95 5.53 28.09
C VAL A 553 -21.94 6.57 27.62
N ARG A 554 -20.99 6.90 28.50
CA ARG A 554 -19.89 7.81 28.19
C ARG A 554 -18.85 7.11 27.32
N PRO A 555 -18.23 7.82 26.37
CA PRO A 555 -17.14 7.27 25.59
C PRO A 555 -15.99 6.92 26.54
N LYS A 556 -15.41 5.73 26.39
CA LYS A 556 -14.29 5.28 27.24
C LYS A 556 -13.11 6.24 27.05
N LYS A 557 -12.21 6.32 28.05
CA LYS A 557 -11.01 7.18 28.00
C LYS A 557 -10.23 6.83 26.72
N GLY A 558 -10.05 7.82 25.85
CA GLY A 558 -9.49 7.58 24.53
C GLY A 558 -10.50 7.37 23.40
N GLN A 559 -11.82 7.57 23.55
CA GLN A 559 -12.84 7.59 22.46
C GLN A 559 -13.44 8.98 22.18
N GLU A 560 -12.76 10.07 22.58
CA GLU A 560 -13.30 11.43 22.59
C GLU A 560 -13.78 12.03 21.23
N ASN A 561 -13.48 11.38 20.10
CA ASN A 561 -13.92 11.80 18.76
C ASN A 561 -15.09 10.97 18.18
N GLN A 562 -15.52 9.88 18.83
CA GLN A 562 -16.73 9.14 18.44
C GLN A 562 -17.97 9.85 19.00
N LYS A 563 -19.04 9.95 18.21
CA LYS A 563 -20.30 10.47 18.72
C LYS A 563 -20.86 9.46 19.72
N THR A 564 -21.29 9.93 20.89
CA THR A 564 -22.03 9.07 21.83
C THR A 564 -23.36 8.63 21.21
N PRO A 565 -23.98 7.52 21.67
CA PRO A 565 -25.33 7.15 21.23
C PRO A 565 -26.32 8.31 21.32
N PHE A 566 -26.23 9.11 22.39
CA PHE A 566 -27.01 10.34 22.53
C PHE A 566 -26.69 11.41 21.46
N GLN A 567 -25.42 11.61 21.09
CA GLN A 567 -25.04 12.54 20.02
C GLN A 567 -25.48 12.04 18.64
N ILE A 568 -25.50 10.72 18.42
CA ILE A 568 -26.03 10.09 17.20
C ILE A 568 -27.55 10.28 17.14
N LEU A 569 -28.26 9.98 18.23
CA LEU A 569 -29.70 10.18 18.32
C LEU A 569 -30.07 11.65 18.14
N ARG A 570 -29.38 12.56 18.83
CA ARG A 570 -29.58 14.00 18.66
C ARG A 570 -29.38 14.41 17.20
N PHE A 571 -28.36 13.88 16.56
CA PHE A 571 -28.09 14.15 15.16
C PHE A 571 -29.20 13.59 14.26
N ILE A 572 -29.68 12.37 14.48
CA ILE A 572 -30.83 11.76 13.79
C ILE A 572 -32.08 12.64 13.93
N MET A 573 -32.31 13.22 15.11
CA MET A 573 -33.46 14.10 15.38
C MET A 573 -33.32 15.52 14.82
N GLU A 574 -32.09 15.96 14.51
CA GLU A 574 -31.81 17.25 13.88
C GLU A 574 -31.96 17.20 12.35
N VAL A 575 -31.82 16.00 11.77
CA VAL A 575 -32.10 15.67 10.37
C VAL A 575 -33.60 15.54 10.15
#